data_AF-A0A6P7F874-F1
#
_entry.id   AF-A0A6P7F874-F1
#
_cell.length_a   1.000
_cell.length_b   1.000
_cell.length_c   1.000
_cell.angle_alpha   90.00
_cell.angle_beta   90.00
_cell.angle_gamma   90.00
#
_symmetry.space_group_name_H-M   'P 1'
#
loop_
_entity.id
_entity.type
_entity.pdbx_description
1 polymer ?
#
loop_
_entity_poly.entity_id
_entity_poly.type
_entity_poly.pdbx_seq_one_letter_code
_entity_poly.pdbx_strand_id
1 'polypeptide(L)'
;MSKTTIFILGVVSCLVAHTQCEDRIACPSMSNPGNLRNDEIISKNFFESIHVRYPSTGNLFTSKITCILITDLNKGPSQPVITGGVGFEYVEVDITPGLLEKLNYQIQVYTALP
;
A
#
# COMPACT_ATOMS: atom_id res chain seq x y z
N MET A 1 -49.23 15.33 -30.61
CA MET A 1 -48.45 14.09 -30.45
C MET A 1 -47.35 14.16 -31.49
N SER A 2 -46.05 14.07 -31.21
CA SER A 2 -45.32 13.35 -30.16
C SER A 2 -44.09 14.15 -29.72
N LYS A 3 -43.69 13.93 -28.47
CA LYS A 3 -42.65 14.64 -27.73
C LYS A 3 -41.24 14.25 -28.19
N THR A 4 -40.36 15.25 -28.18
CA THR A 4 -38.91 15.21 -28.08
C THR A 4 -38.38 13.99 -27.34
N THR A 5 -37.49 13.22 -27.97
CA THR A 5 -36.59 12.30 -27.26
C THR A 5 -35.24 12.35 -27.95
N ILE A 6 -34.43 13.31 -27.48
CA ILE A 6 -33.00 13.37 -27.75
C ILE A 6 -32.41 12.13 -27.07
N PHE A 7 -32.10 11.10 -27.85
CA PHE A 7 -31.25 10.00 -27.41
C PHE A 7 -29.86 10.56 -27.17
N ILE A 8 -29.63 11.01 -25.95
CA ILE A 8 -28.28 11.18 -25.39
C ILE A 8 -27.72 9.76 -25.32
N LEU A 9 -27.13 9.29 -26.42
CA LEU A 9 -26.26 8.13 -26.40
C LEU A 9 -25.14 8.52 -25.44
N GLY A 10 -25.24 7.97 -24.22
CA GLY A 10 -24.27 8.11 -23.17
C GLY A 10 -22.93 7.70 -23.71
N VAL A 11 -22.14 8.72 -24.09
CA VAL A 11 -20.70 8.70 -23.97
C VAL A 11 -20.43 8.57 -22.47
N VAL A 12 -20.66 7.36 -21.96
CA VAL A 12 -20.03 6.87 -20.75
C VAL A 12 -18.58 6.65 -21.16
N SER A 13 -17.89 7.76 -21.40
CA SER A 13 -16.45 7.82 -21.24
C SER A 13 -16.24 7.63 -19.75
N CYS A 14 -16.29 6.36 -19.31
CA CYS A 14 -15.44 5.94 -18.22
C CYS A 14 -14.03 6.35 -18.66
N LEU A 15 -13.67 7.58 -18.29
CA LEU A 15 -12.31 7.95 -17.95
C LEU A 15 -11.90 6.95 -16.89
N VAL A 16 -11.51 5.76 -17.36
CA VAL A 16 -10.70 4.83 -16.60
C VAL A 16 -9.39 5.59 -16.47
N ALA A 17 -9.33 6.43 -15.45
CA ALA A 17 -8.07 6.89 -14.91
C ALA A 17 -7.34 5.59 -14.58
N HIS A 18 -6.38 5.24 -15.43
CA HIS A 18 -5.42 4.21 -15.14
C HIS A 18 -4.59 4.74 -13.97
N THR A 19 -5.14 4.69 -12.76
CA THR A 19 -4.36 4.77 -11.53
C THR A 19 -3.54 3.50 -11.51
N GLN A 20 -2.38 3.55 -12.17
CA GLN A 20 -1.36 2.54 -12.01
C GLN A 20 -1.02 2.51 -10.52
N CYS A 21 -1.29 1.38 -9.88
CA CYS A 21 -0.75 1.13 -8.55
C CYS A 21 0.75 1.03 -8.68
N GLU A 22 1.41 2.03 -8.12
CA GLU A 22 2.86 2.13 -8.06
C GLU A 22 3.29 1.59 -6.69
N ASP A 23 4.39 0.85 -6.65
CA ASP A 23 4.97 0.38 -5.39
C ASP A 23 5.10 1.55 -4.41
N ARG A 24 4.64 1.37 -3.18
CA ARG A 24 4.69 2.45 -2.20
C ARG A 24 6.04 2.43 -1.50
N ILE A 25 6.94 3.26 -2.02
CA ILE A 25 8.29 3.44 -1.50
C ILE A 25 8.34 4.70 -0.64
N ALA A 26 8.53 4.55 0.67
CA ALA A 26 8.77 5.65 1.58
C ALA A 26 10.23 5.61 2.04
N CYS A 27 11.14 6.11 1.21
CA CYS A 27 12.59 6.05 1.45
C CYS A 27 13.26 7.37 1.04
N PRO A 28 13.89 8.11 1.95
CA PRO A 28 14.68 9.30 1.61
C PRO A 28 15.89 8.99 0.73
N SER A 29 16.43 7.77 0.81
CA SER A 29 17.53 7.29 -0.05
C SER A 29 17.44 5.78 -0.25
N MET A 30 17.25 5.34 -1.49
CA MET A 30 17.24 3.92 -1.86
C MET A 30 18.64 3.29 -1.81
N SER A 31 19.70 4.08 -1.96
CA SER A 31 21.08 3.58 -1.92
C SER A 31 21.58 3.30 -0.50
N ASN A 32 20.92 3.85 0.51
CA ASN A 32 21.23 3.60 1.91
C ASN A 32 19.94 3.53 2.75
N PRO A 33 19.17 2.44 2.62
CA PRO A 33 17.87 2.32 3.28
C PRO A 33 18.00 2.14 4.80
N GLY A 34 19.17 1.77 5.32
CA GLY A 34 19.43 1.45 6.73
C GLY A 34 19.52 -0.07 6.96
N ASN A 35 19.25 -0.50 8.19
CA ASN A 35 19.27 -1.91 8.59
C ASN A 35 17.88 -2.51 8.48
N LEU A 36 17.78 -3.62 7.75
CA LEU A 36 16.53 -4.38 7.64
C LEU A 36 16.11 -4.91 9.01
N ARG A 37 14.90 -4.55 9.44
CA ARG A 37 14.29 -5.03 10.69
C ARG A 37 13.16 -6.02 10.44
N ASN A 38 12.42 -5.81 9.35
CA ASN A 38 11.34 -6.69 8.94
C ASN A 38 11.39 -6.89 7.42
N ASP A 39 11.13 -8.13 7.00
CA ASP A 39 10.90 -8.53 5.61
C ASP A 39 9.87 -9.65 5.66
N GLU A 40 8.64 -9.34 5.25
CA GLU A 40 7.52 -10.27 5.34
C GLU A 40 6.69 -10.22 4.06
N ILE A 41 6.32 -11.40 3.57
CA ILE A 41 5.34 -11.55 2.49
C ILE A 41 4.00 -11.93 3.11
N ILE A 42 2.99 -11.12 2.84
CA ILE A 42 1.64 -11.31 3.36
C ILE A 42 0.70 -11.54 2.19
N SER A 43 0.06 -12.70 2.18
CA SER A 43 -0.97 -13.06 1.20
C SER A 43 -2.33 -13.18 1.89
N LYS A 44 -3.35 -12.58 1.29
CA LYS A 44 -4.74 -12.61 1.74
C LYS A 44 -5.66 -13.07 0.62
N ASN A 45 -6.76 -13.70 0.99
CA ASN A 45 -7.79 -14.13 0.05
C ASN A 45 -8.68 -12.96 -0.40
N PHE A 46 -9.69 -13.26 -1.20
CA PHE A 46 -10.67 -12.26 -1.63
C PHE A 46 -11.37 -11.62 -0.43
N PHE A 47 -11.54 -10.29 -0.48
CA PHE A 47 -12.22 -9.50 0.54
C PHE A 47 -11.53 -9.45 1.91
N GLU A 48 -10.31 -9.97 2.03
CA GLU A 48 -9.50 -9.89 3.25
C GLU A 48 -8.51 -8.73 3.18
N SER A 49 -8.48 -7.90 4.22
CA SER A 49 -7.54 -6.78 4.35
C SER A 49 -6.23 -7.20 5.01
N ILE A 50 -5.16 -6.44 4.72
CA ILE A 50 -3.90 -6.48 5.45
C ILE A 50 -3.91 -5.36 6.47
N HIS A 51 -3.71 -5.71 7.74
CA HIS A 51 -3.54 -4.77 8.85
C HIS A 51 -2.36 -5.25 9.67
N VAL A 52 -1.21 -4.59 9.55
CA VAL A 52 0.01 -4.98 10.27
C VAL A 52 0.71 -3.80 10.89
N ARG A 53 1.45 -4.09 11.96
CA ARG A 53 2.28 -3.12 12.68
C ARG A 53 3.67 -3.69 12.84
N TYR A 54 4.67 -2.85 12.66
CA TYR A 54 6.07 -3.15 12.94
C TYR A 54 6.67 -2.11 13.91
N PRO A 55 7.27 -2.54 15.04
CA PRO A 55 7.30 -3.91 15.54
C PRO A 55 5.88 -4.44 15.86
N SER A 56 5.67 -5.75 15.71
CA SER A 56 4.37 -6.38 15.95
C SER A 56 4.03 -6.53 17.43
N THR A 57 5.04 -6.59 18.29
CA THR A 57 4.88 -6.52 19.73
C THR A 57 4.76 -5.06 20.15
N GLY A 58 4.04 -4.76 21.24
CA GLY A 58 3.77 -3.38 21.69
C GLY A 58 4.99 -2.53 22.06
N ASN A 59 6.21 -3.02 21.78
CA ASN A 59 7.45 -2.28 21.92
C ASN A 59 7.73 -1.49 20.63
N LEU A 60 8.44 -0.37 20.78
CA LEU A 60 8.93 0.42 19.65
C LEU A 60 10.28 -0.11 19.17
N PHE A 61 10.65 0.17 17.92
CA PHE A 61 12.04 -0.01 17.48
C PHE A 61 12.97 0.87 18.34
N THR A 62 14.17 0.39 18.63
CA THR A 62 15.18 1.19 19.35
C THR A 62 15.70 2.36 18.53
N SER A 63 15.48 2.35 17.22
CA SER A 63 15.99 3.31 16.26
C SER A 63 14.87 3.70 15.30
N LYS A 64 14.90 4.95 14.83
CA LYS A 64 13.91 5.45 13.86
C LYS A 64 13.97 4.69 12.54
N ILE A 65 12.80 4.48 11.95
CA ILE A 65 12.63 3.93 10.62
C ILE A 65 13.20 4.92 9.60
N THR A 66 14.00 4.40 8.68
CA THR A 66 14.69 5.16 7.64
C THR A 66 14.13 4.87 6.26
N CYS A 67 13.53 3.71 6.04
CA CYS A 67 12.95 3.33 4.75
C CYS A 67 11.87 2.26 4.95
N ILE A 68 10.81 2.34 4.15
CA ILE A 68 9.76 1.33 4.06
C ILE A 68 9.54 1.03 2.57
N LEU A 69 9.59 -0.25 2.22
CA LEU A 69 9.25 -0.75 0.90
C LEU A 69 7.99 -1.60 1.02
N ILE A 70 6.94 -1.21 0.31
CA ILE A 70 5.71 -2.01 0.18
C ILE A 70 5.53 -2.32 -1.29
N THR A 71 5.83 -3.57 -1.64
CA THR A 71 5.80 -4.07 -3.02
C THR A 71 4.55 -4.88 -3.24
N ASP A 72 3.75 -4.53 -4.24
CA ASP A 72 2.60 -5.33 -4.65
C ASP A 72 3.05 -6.45 -5.59
N LEU A 73 3.04 -7.69 -5.11
CA LEU A 73 3.46 -8.85 -5.89
C LEU A 73 2.40 -9.27 -6.94
N ASN A 74 1.13 -8.86 -6.75
CA ASN A 74 0.06 -9.12 -7.70
C ASN A 74 -0.19 -7.95 -8.66
N LYS A 75 0.38 -6.76 -8.38
CA LYS A 75 0.16 -5.51 -9.12
C LYS A 75 -1.34 -5.17 -9.21
N GLY A 76 -2.03 -5.31 -8.09
CA GLY A 76 -3.46 -5.02 -7.95
C GLY A 76 -3.75 -3.52 -7.78
N PRO A 77 -5.02 -3.12 -7.87
CA PRO A 77 -5.44 -1.72 -7.71
C PRO A 77 -5.46 -1.20 -6.26
N SER A 78 -5.21 -2.06 -5.26
CA SER A 78 -5.16 -1.63 -3.86
C SER A 78 -3.95 -0.75 -3.56
N GLN A 79 -4.18 0.31 -2.77
CA GLN A 79 -3.13 1.22 -2.33
C GLN A 79 -2.86 1.06 -0.83
N PRO A 80 -1.60 0.84 -0.42
CA PRO A 80 -1.25 0.80 0.99
C PRO A 80 -1.41 2.17 1.65
N VAL A 81 -1.98 2.20 2.85
CA VAL A 81 -2.00 3.37 3.74
C VAL A 81 -0.97 3.13 4.85
N ILE A 82 -0.14 4.14 5.13
CA ILE A 82 0.94 4.06 6.10
C ILE A 82 0.66 5.06 7.23
N THR A 83 0.68 4.59 8.47
CA THR A 83 0.63 5.41 9.69
C THR A 83 1.95 5.27 10.47
N GLY A 84 2.50 6.38 10.96
CA GLY A 84 3.88 6.40 11.47
C GLY A 84 4.90 6.34 10.33
N GLY A 85 5.88 5.45 10.44
CA GLY A 85 6.85 5.17 9.37
C GLY A 85 8.14 5.96 9.47
N VAL A 86 8.65 6.48 8.34
CA VAL A 86 9.97 7.14 8.31
C VAL A 86 10.05 8.27 9.34
N GLY A 87 11.08 8.24 10.19
CA GLY A 87 11.27 9.18 11.30
C GLY A 87 10.59 8.78 12.60
N PHE A 88 9.75 7.75 12.60
CA PHE A 88 9.10 7.15 13.77
C PHE A 88 9.77 5.83 14.15
N GLU A 89 9.47 5.33 15.34
CA GLU A 89 9.97 4.05 15.86
C GLU A 89 8.97 2.90 15.63
N TYR A 90 7.91 3.15 14.86
CA TYR A 90 6.91 2.17 14.46
C TYR A 90 6.32 2.53 13.10
N VAL A 91 5.71 1.54 12.46
CA VAL A 91 4.88 1.73 11.27
C VAL A 91 3.68 0.81 11.33
N GLU A 92 2.53 1.32 10.92
CA GLU A 92 1.32 0.56 10.66
C GLU A 92 1.01 0.64 9.17
N VAL A 93 0.67 -0.51 8.58
CA VAL A 93 0.34 -0.66 7.15
C VAL A 93 -1.04 -1.28 7.04
N ASP A 94 -1.93 -0.53 6.40
CA ASP A 94 -3.30 -0.93 6.11
C ASP A 94 -3.50 -1.03 4.60
N ILE A 95 -4.00 -2.16 4.12
CA ILE A 95 -4.31 -2.39 2.71
C ILE A 95 -5.70 -3.02 2.64
N THR A 96 -6.64 -2.29 2.03
CA THR A 96 -8.02 -2.75 1.85
C THR A 96 -8.20 -3.22 0.40
N PRO A 97 -8.66 -4.46 0.17
CA PRO A 97 -8.82 -5.00 -1.17
C PRO A 97 -9.94 -4.29 -1.93
N GLY A 98 -9.74 -4.13 -3.23
CA GLY A 98 -10.79 -3.85 -4.19
C GLY A 98 -11.75 -5.03 -4.37
N LEU A 99 -12.78 -4.81 -5.19
CA LEU A 99 -13.78 -5.85 -5.49
C LEU A 99 -13.11 -7.04 -6.18
N LEU A 100 -13.22 -8.24 -5.57
CA LEU A 100 -12.62 -9.48 -6.07
C LEU A 100 -11.09 -9.43 -6.23
N GLU A 101 -10.40 -8.64 -5.42
CA GLU A 101 -8.95 -8.59 -5.38
C GLU A 101 -8.38 -9.53 -4.31
N LYS A 102 -7.26 -10.19 -4.63
CA LYS A 102 -6.42 -10.89 -3.65
C LYS A 102 -5.19 -10.04 -3.36
N LEU A 103 -4.90 -9.80 -2.10
CA LEU A 103 -3.71 -9.04 -1.71
C LEU A 103 -2.51 -9.98 -1.60
N ASN A 104 -1.38 -9.57 -2.16
CA ASN A 104 -0.11 -10.25 -1.99
C ASN A 104 1.01 -9.21 -1.99
N TYR A 105 1.49 -8.85 -0.81
CA TYR A 105 2.44 -7.75 -0.65
C TYR A 105 3.68 -8.22 0.09
N GLN A 106 4.83 -7.70 -0.32
CA GLN A 106 6.06 -7.78 0.45
C GLN A 106 6.26 -6.45 1.19
N ILE A 107 6.45 -6.50 2.51
CA ILE A 107 6.70 -5.32 3.33
C ILE A 107 8.10 -5.44 3.94
N GLN A 108 8.95 -4.47 3.63
CA GLN A 108 10.29 -4.35 4.20
C GLN A 108 10.40 -3.05 4.98
N VAL A 109 10.91 -3.14 6.21
CA VAL A 109 11.08 -1.99 7.11
C VAL A 109 12.54 -1.92 7.53
N TYR A 110 13.14 -0.74 7.35
CA TYR A 110 14.53 -0.47 7.69
C TYR A 110 14.63 0.59 8.77
N THR A 111 15.60 0.47 9.67
CA THR A 111 15.90 1.48 10.69
C THR A 111 17.34 1.99 10.56
N ALA A 112 17.61 3.13 11.18
CA ALA A 112 18.98 3.56 11.46
C ALA A 112 19.76 2.47 12.24
N LEU A 113 21.09 2.53 12.18
CA LEU A 113 21.95 1.74 13.06
C LEU A 113 21.62 2.09 14.53
N PRO A 114 21.57 1.10 15.43
CA PRO A 114 21.43 1.36 16.86
C PRO A 114 22.64 2.10 17.44
#